data_AF-A0A7W1ME11-F1
#
_entry.id   AF-A0A7W1ME11-F1
#
_cell.length_a   1.000
_cell.length_b   1.000
_cell.length_c   1.000
_cell.angle_alpha   90.00
_cell.angle_beta   90.00
_cell.angle_gamma   90.00
#
_symmetry.space_group_name_H-M   'P 1'
#
loop_
_entity.id
_entity.type
_entity.pdbx_description
1 polymer ?
#
loop_
_entity_poly.entity_id
_entity_poly.type
_entity_poly.pdbx_seq_one_letter_code
_entity_poly.pdbx_strand_id
1 'polypeptide(L)'
;MFKKRIKKEYPPGTFIPMAARVCAIIQLCLAFALILWNISQPFMGELFTYKSQMLIYQDVMGIHNPADSVEKLARKERNSQRLEALAIREKIQLTKYYEELLQLSQRTFIQKATRSIHILVFEIPFYEQLWLLLSCVLPILLLKKIEGATQAIWLLPLLTCIYACDNQRYGLQKTLSAEARLFPTEQVLMNDYLKQPLSLVLMEQKEQLLSAWNLYLAREWSPLFSMRNSMTDPAVNTLSNSVVNGADFDELVEQGEFAFNIARINSLPHPKEILKGKTRYNQEGLMILAIYLFWNFFFAANAFNVLKNDQKDKNNCEIKPFI
;
A
#
# COMPACT_ATOMS: atom_id res chain seq x y z
N MET A 1 25.14 -40.86 24.25
CA MET A 1 24.15 -41.97 24.30
C MET A 1 22.75 -41.36 24.17
N PHE A 2 22.23 -41.22 22.95
CA PHE A 2 20.90 -40.63 22.72
C PHE A 2 19.82 -41.68 23.01
N LYS A 3 19.08 -41.51 24.10
CA LYS A 3 17.92 -42.35 24.41
C LYS A 3 16.92 -42.24 23.25
N LYS A 4 16.69 -43.35 22.54
CA LYS A 4 15.58 -43.50 21.57
C LYS A 4 14.29 -43.10 22.29
N ARG A 5 13.69 -41.97 21.89
CA ARG A 5 12.36 -41.58 22.39
C ARG A 5 11.38 -42.67 21.96
N ILE A 6 10.85 -43.40 22.94
CA ILE A 6 9.72 -44.31 22.75
C ILE A 6 8.59 -43.46 22.16
N LYS A 7 8.22 -43.72 20.90
CA LYS A 7 7.06 -43.09 20.29
C LYS A 7 5.85 -43.56 21.09
N LYS A 8 5.19 -42.65 21.81
CA LYS A 8 3.87 -42.94 22.38
C LYS A 8 2.96 -43.28 21.21
N GLU A 9 2.58 -44.54 21.11
CA GLU A 9 1.58 -45.00 20.16
C GLU A 9 0.24 -44.47 20.63
N TYR A 10 -0.21 -43.38 20.01
CA TYR A 10 -1.58 -42.91 20.17
C TYR A 10 -2.50 -43.92 19.46
N PRO A 11 -3.72 -44.14 19.99
CA PRO A 11 -4.66 -45.07 19.36
C PRO A 11 -4.88 -44.67 17.88
N PRO A 12 -4.73 -45.62 16.94
CA PRO A 12 -4.88 -45.35 15.52
C PRO A 12 -6.25 -44.72 15.24
N GLY A 13 -6.27 -43.65 14.44
CA GLY A 13 -7.50 -42.96 14.06
C GLY A 13 -7.95 -41.81 14.97
N THR A 14 -7.29 -41.53 16.10
CA THR A 14 -7.63 -40.33 16.91
C THR A 14 -7.20 -39.03 16.24
N PHE A 15 -6.06 -39.02 15.55
CA PHE A 15 -5.44 -37.81 15.04
C PHE A 15 -5.47 -37.74 13.51
N ILE A 16 -5.66 -36.55 12.95
CA ILE A 16 -5.43 -36.29 11.52
C ILE A 16 -3.93 -36.41 11.26
N PRO A 17 -3.50 -36.96 10.12
CA PRO A 17 -2.09 -37.01 9.75
C PRO A 17 -1.43 -35.63 9.83
N MET A 18 -0.19 -35.63 10.31
CA MET A 18 0.51 -34.40 10.70
C MET A 18 0.60 -33.38 9.56
N ALA A 19 0.82 -33.83 8.32
CA ALA A 19 0.92 -32.97 7.15
C ALA A 19 -0.37 -32.17 6.89
N ALA A 20 -1.53 -32.82 6.87
CA ALA A 20 -2.81 -32.12 6.67
C ALA A 20 -3.14 -31.18 7.84
N ARG A 21 -2.80 -31.57 9.07
CA ARG A 21 -2.96 -30.68 10.23
C ARG A 21 -2.14 -29.40 10.09
N VAL A 22 -0.86 -29.54 9.73
CA VAL A 22 0.03 -28.39 9.53
C VAL A 22 -0.50 -27.51 8.39
N CYS A 23 -0.91 -28.09 7.27
CA CYS A 23 -1.49 -27.33 6.15
C CYS A 23 -2.76 -26.57 6.56
N ALA A 24 -3.66 -27.21 7.32
CA ALA A 24 -4.88 -26.57 7.83
C ALA A 24 -4.56 -25.41 8.77
N ILE A 25 -3.57 -25.56 9.66
CA ILE A 25 -3.12 -24.48 10.55
C ILE A 25 -2.53 -23.33 9.73
N ILE A 26 -1.69 -23.61 8.72
CA ILE A 26 -1.12 -22.55 7.87
C ILE A 26 -2.22 -21.81 7.11
N GLN A 27 -3.19 -22.52 6.52
CA GLN A 27 -4.34 -21.89 5.84
C GLN A 27 -5.10 -20.95 6.78
N LEU A 28 -5.35 -21.41 8.01
CA LEU A 28 -6.04 -20.63 9.02
C LEU A 28 -5.23 -19.37 9.40
N CYS A 29 -3.92 -19.50 9.59
CA CYS A 29 -3.02 -18.38 9.85
C CYS A 29 -3.03 -17.35 8.71
N LEU A 30 -3.01 -17.80 7.44
CA LEU A 30 -3.07 -16.91 6.28
C LEU A 30 -4.41 -16.17 6.22
N ALA A 31 -5.53 -16.87 6.43
CA ALA A 31 -6.85 -16.26 6.47
C ALA A 31 -6.96 -15.21 7.58
N PHE A 32 -6.52 -15.53 8.80
CA PHE A 32 -6.51 -14.57 9.90
C PHE A 32 -5.57 -13.39 9.67
N ALA A 33 -4.40 -13.62 9.08
CA ALA A 33 -3.48 -12.53 8.73
C ALA A 33 -4.13 -11.55 7.75
N LEU A 34 -4.84 -12.05 6.73
CA LEU A 34 -5.58 -11.21 5.78
C LEU A 34 -6.76 -10.48 6.42
N ILE A 35 -7.51 -11.14 7.31
CA ILE A 35 -8.59 -10.49 8.07
C ILE A 35 -8.01 -9.36 8.93
N LEU A 36 -6.95 -9.63 9.68
CA LEU A 36 -6.29 -8.64 10.54
C LEU A 36 -5.69 -7.49 9.71
N TRP A 37 -5.11 -7.78 8.55
CA TRP A 37 -4.61 -6.77 7.63
C TRP A 37 -5.73 -5.81 7.21
N ASN A 38 -6.86 -6.35 6.76
CA ASN A 38 -8.02 -5.55 6.36
C ASN A 38 -8.62 -4.75 7.53
N ILE A 39 -8.73 -5.34 8.72
CA ILE A 39 -9.21 -4.65 9.93
C ILE A 39 -8.23 -3.55 10.36
N SER A 40 -6.93 -3.73 10.16
CA SER A 40 -5.91 -2.75 10.56
C SER A 40 -5.88 -1.51 9.67
N GLN A 41 -6.42 -1.58 8.46
CA GLN A 41 -6.29 -0.53 7.45
C GLN A 41 -6.88 0.83 7.90
N PRO A 42 -8.07 0.92 8.53
CA PRO A 42 -8.60 2.18 9.06
C PRO A 42 -7.82 2.77 10.24
N PHE A 43 -7.02 1.93 10.93
CA PHE A 43 -6.25 2.37 12.08
C PHE A 43 -4.89 2.89 11.69
N MET A 44 -4.13 2.10 10.92
CA MET A 44 -2.75 2.42 10.55
C MET A 44 -2.66 3.03 9.16
N GLY A 45 -3.28 2.40 8.16
CA GLY A 45 -3.17 2.82 6.76
C GLY A 45 -3.79 4.19 6.50
N GLU A 46 -5.04 4.39 6.93
CA GLU A 46 -5.71 5.68 6.83
C GLU A 46 -4.99 6.77 7.64
N LEU A 47 -4.56 6.46 8.87
CA LEU A 47 -3.84 7.42 9.71
C LEU A 47 -2.52 7.89 9.07
N PHE A 48 -1.75 6.98 8.50
CA PHE A 48 -0.53 7.32 7.78
C PHE A 48 -0.82 8.20 6.57
N THR A 49 -1.88 7.87 5.82
CA THR A 49 -2.31 8.63 4.65
C THR A 49 -2.71 10.05 5.05
N TYR A 50 -3.56 10.21 6.06
CA TYR A 50 -3.99 11.52 6.55
C TYR A 50 -2.82 12.34 7.09
N LYS A 51 -1.94 11.74 7.90
CA LYS A 51 -0.76 12.45 8.43
C LYS A 51 0.17 12.89 7.31
N SER A 52 0.44 12.01 6.33
CA SER A 52 1.28 12.34 5.18
C SER A 52 0.71 13.50 4.38
N GLN A 53 -0.60 13.51 4.12
CA GLN A 53 -1.25 14.60 3.39
C GLN A 53 -1.27 15.89 4.22
N MET A 54 -1.64 15.80 5.51
CA MET A 54 -1.66 16.95 6.42
C MET A 54 -0.31 17.66 6.50
N LEU A 55 0.82 16.94 6.45
CA LEU A 55 2.15 17.56 6.45
C LEU A 55 2.36 18.46 5.23
N ILE A 56 1.87 18.07 4.06
CA ILE A 56 1.96 18.88 2.83
C ILE A 56 1.11 20.15 2.99
N TYR A 57 -0.12 20.00 3.49
CA TYR A 57 -0.97 21.16 3.78
C TYR A 57 -0.36 22.10 4.83
N GLN A 58 0.21 21.56 5.90
CA GLN A 58 0.85 22.35 6.95
C GLN A 58 2.08 23.11 6.44
N ASP A 59 2.85 22.51 5.53
CA ASP A 59 3.99 23.17 4.89
C ASP A 59 3.55 24.33 4.00
N VAL A 60 2.53 24.12 3.16
CA VAL A 60 1.95 25.17 2.28
C VAL A 60 1.26 26.26 3.08
N MET A 61 0.56 25.91 4.16
CA MET A 61 -0.17 26.87 5.00
C MET A 61 0.69 27.59 6.03
N GLY A 62 1.96 27.19 6.20
CA GLY A 62 2.84 27.77 7.20
C GLY A 62 2.45 27.44 8.65
N ILE A 63 1.72 26.35 8.89
CA ILE A 63 1.25 25.98 10.23
C ILE A 63 2.44 25.51 11.08
N HIS A 64 2.68 26.19 12.20
CA HIS A 64 3.80 25.92 13.09
C HIS A 64 3.59 24.68 13.97
N ASN A 65 4.64 23.86 14.09
CA ASN A 65 4.73 22.83 15.12
C ASN A 65 5.74 23.27 16.19
N PRO A 66 5.50 22.96 17.48
CA PRO A 66 6.40 23.35 18.57
C PRO A 66 7.79 22.69 18.48
N ALA A 67 7.94 21.66 17.65
CA ALA A 67 9.20 20.95 17.43
C ALA A 67 9.98 21.45 16.20
N ASP A 68 9.52 22.50 15.52
CA ASP A 68 10.19 23.03 14.33
C ASP A 68 11.46 23.82 14.71
N SER A 69 12.51 23.72 13.88
CA SER A 69 13.71 24.54 14.01
C SER A 69 13.44 25.99 13.58
N VAL A 70 14.29 26.93 14.03
CA VAL A 70 14.19 28.36 13.68
C VAL A 70 14.15 28.59 12.17
N GLU A 71 14.99 27.87 11.42
CA GLU A 71 15.03 27.93 9.96
C GLU A 71 13.70 27.47 9.32
N LYS A 72 13.13 26.36 9.82
CA LYS A 72 11.83 25.86 9.36
C LYS A 72 10.69 26.82 9.67
N LEU A 73 10.74 27.49 10.82
CA LEU A 73 9.75 28.51 11.20
C LEU A 73 9.79 29.70 10.23
N ALA A 74 10.98 30.22 9.93
CA ALA A 74 11.14 31.32 8.98
C ALA A 74 10.64 30.95 7.57
N ARG A 75 10.93 29.72 7.12
CA ARG A 75 10.40 29.21 5.85
C ARG A 75 8.88 29.08 5.85
N LYS A 76 8.29 28.59 6.95
CA LYS A 76 6.83 28.49 7.10
C LYS A 76 6.15 29.86 7.10
N GLU A 77 6.78 30.87 7.70
CA GLU A 77 6.28 32.25 7.67
C GLU A 77 6.25 32.80 6.24
N ARG A 78 7.33 32.58 5.46
CA ARG A 78 7.35 32.93 4.03
C ARG A 78 6.26 32.19 3.24
N ASN A 79 6.03 30.91 3.52
CA ASN A 79 4.94 30.15 2.89
C ASN A 79 3.55 30.69 3.25
N SER A 80 3.34 31.13 4.50
CA SER A 80 2.10 31.79 4.90
C SER A 80 1.86 33.06 4.09
N GLN A 81 2.88 33.89 3.89
CA GLN A 81 2.78 35.09 3.06
C GLN A 81 2.47 34.74 1.59
N ARG A 82 3.09 33.69 1.04
CA ARG A 82 2.80 33.19 -0.32
C ARG A 82 1.37 32.66 -0.44
N LEU A 83 0.84 32.00 0.58
CA LEU A 83 -0.56 31.55 0.63
C LEU A 83 -1.54 32.73 0.60
N GLU A 84 -1.21 33.84 1.26
CA GLU A 84 -2.03 35.05 1.24
C GLU A 84 -2.09 35.71 -0.14
N ALA A 85 -1.04 35.55 -0.94
CA ALA A 85 -0.98 36.05 -2.31
C ALA A 85 -1.78 35.19 -3.32
N LEU A 86 -2.22 33.98 -2.94
CA LEU A 86 -3.02 33.12 -3.82
C LEU A 86 -4.43 33.67 -4.04
N ALA A 87 -5.09 33.18 -5.11
CA ALA A 87 -6.48 33.50 -5.37
C ALA A 87 -7.39 33.06 -4.20
N ILE A 88 -8.35 33.91 -3.83
CA ILE A 88 -9.27 33.69 -2.69
C ILE A 88 -9.94 32.30 -2.78
N ARG A 89 -10.32 31.88 -3.99
CA ARG A 89 -10.97 30.58 -4.22
C ARG A 89 -10.07 29.41 -3.83
N GLU A 90 -8.80 29.45 -4.21
CA GLU A 90 -7.82 28.39 -3.91
C GLU A 90 -7.54 28.33 -2.41
N LYS A 91 -7.36 29.49 -1.78
CA LYS A 91 -7.18 29.60 -0.32
C LYS A 91 -8.33 28.96 0.44
N ILE A 92 -9.58 29.31 0.11
CA ILE A 92 -10.78 28.73 0.74
C ILE A 92 -10.83 27.22 0.52
N GLN A 93 -10.52 26.75 -0.69
CA GLN A 93 -10.51 25.33 -1.00
C GLN A 93 -9.46 24.55 -0.19
N LEU A 94 -8.24 25.09 -0.10
CA LEU A 94 -7.14 24.51 0.68
C LEU A 94 -7.51 24.42 2.16
N THR A 95 -7.99 25.51 2.76
CA THR A 95 -8.42 25.54 4.17
C THR A 95 -9.52 24.53 4.44
N LYS A 96 -10.55 24.48 3.58
CA LYS A 96 -11.64 23.51 3.70
C LYS A 96 -11.14 22.07 3.65
N TYR A 97 -10.22 21.74 2.73
CA TYR A 97 -9.69 20.37 2.62
C TYR A 97 -8.82 20.00 3.82
N TYR A 98 -8.04 20.94 4.33
CA TYR A 98 -7.27 20.73 5.55
C TYR A 98 -8.16 20.49 6.77
N GLU A 99 -9.23 21.28 6.94
CA GLU A 99 -10.21 21.08 8.00
C GLU A 99 -10.92 19.72 7.89
N GLU A 100 -11.32 19.32 6.69
CA GLU A 100 -11.89 17.99 6.46
C GLU A 100 -10.88 16.89 6.85
N LEU A 101 -9.62 16.99 6.45
CA LEU A 101 -8.57 16.02 6.85
C LEU A 101 -8.37 15.97 8.36
N LEU A 102 -8.39 17.13 9.03
CA LEU A 102 -8.27 17.20 10.48
C LEU A 102 -9.42 16.45 11.16
N GLN A 103 -10.66 16.65 10.70
CA GLN A 103 -11.83 15.92 11.19
C GLN A 103 -11.71 14.40 10.95
N LEU A 104 -11.19 13.97 9.80
CA LEU A 104 -10.95 12.54 9.52
C LEU A 104 -9.88 11.94 10.43
N SER A 105 -8.82 12.70 10.72
CA SER A 105 -7.74 12.26 11.61
C SER A 105 -8.22 12.05 13.05
N GLN A 106 -9.21 12.85 13.50
CA GLN A 106 -9.75 12.87 14.85
C GLN A 106 -10.90 11.90 15.09
N ARG A 107 -11.19 11.01 14.13
CA ARG A 107 -12.24 9.99 14.29
C ARG A 107 -12.02 9.10 15.50
N THR A 108 -13.11 8.81 16.19
CA THR A 108 -13.09 7.97 17.38
C THR A 108 -12.76 6.51 17.02
N PHE A 109 -12.29 5.75 18.01
CA PHE A 109 -12.03 4.32 17.83
C PHE A 109 -13.25 3.57 17.29
N ILE A 110 -14.45 3.89 17.79
CA ILE A 110 -15.70 3.26 17.38
C ILE A 110 -15.97 3.51 15.89
N GLN A 111 -15.79 4.74 15.41
CA GLN A 111 -15.97 5.06 14.00
C GLN A 111 -14.99 4.26 13.11
N LYS A 112 -13.73 4.09 13.55
CA LYS A 112 -12.74 3.26 12.84
C LYS A 112 -13.10 1.77 12.88
N ALA A 113 -13.62 1.27 13.99
CA ALA A 113 -14.08 -0.11 14.12
C ALA A 113 -15.29 -0.39 13.21
N THR A 114 -16.29 0.49 13.19
CA THR A 114 -17.43 0.40 12.27
C THR A 114 -16.97 0.43 10.82
N ARG A 115 -16.02 1.31 10.48
CA ARG A 115 -15.39 1.37 9.15
C ARG A 115 -14.69 0.07 8.78
N SER A 116 -13.98 -0.55 9.73
CA SER A 116 -13.30 -1.84 9.52
C SER A 116 -14.29 -2.96 9.19
N ILE A 117 -15.41 -3.01 9.92
CA ILE A 117 -16.49 -3.96 9.64
C ILE A 117 -17.13 -3.67 8.28
N HIS A 118 -17.38 -2.39 7.96
CA HIS A 118 -17.92 -1.99 6.67
C HIS A 118 -17.02 -2.42 5.51
N ILE A 119 -15.70 -2.25 5.64
CA ILE A 119 -14.73 -2.69 4.64
C ILE A 119 -14.85 -4.21 4.41
N LEU A 120 -14.84 -5.00 5.50
CA LEU A 120 -14.92 -6.46 5.41
C LEU A 120 -16.21 -6.94 4.73
N VAL A 121 -17.34 -6.25 4.93
CA VAL A 121 -18.66 -6.68 4.46
C VAL A 121 -19.00 -6.12 3.07
N PHE A 122 -18.58 -4.90 2.75
CA PHE A 122 -19.05 -4.19 1.55
C PHE A 122 -17.97 -3.79 0.56
N GLU A 123 -16.72 -3.62 0.99
CA GLU A 123 -15.64 -3.17 0.08
C GLU A 123 -14.79 -4.31 -0.46
N ILE A 124 -14.64 -5.40 0.30
CA ILE A 124 -13.96 -6.60 -0.17
C ILE A 124 -14.84 -7.29 -1.23
N PRO A 125 -14.26 -7.83 -2.32
CA PRO A 125 -15.02 -8.50 -3.36
C PRO A 125 -15.70 -9.72 -2.79
N PHE A 126 -16.91 -9.99 -3.27
CA PHE A 126 -17.68 -11.16 -2.85
C PHE A 126 -16.87 -12.47 -2.93
N TYR A 127 -16.05 -12.64 -3.99
CA TYR A 127 -15.20 -13.81 -4.15
C TYR A 127 -14.13 -13.93 -3.05
N GLU A 128 -13.50 -12.82 -2.66
CA GLU A 128 -12.49 -12.83 -1.59
C GLU A 128 -13.14 -12.96 -0.21
N GLN A 129 -14.31 -12.36 0.02
CA GLN A 129 -15.11 -12.58 1.23
C GLN A 129 -15.47 -14.05 1.41
N LEU A 130 -15.98 -14.69 0.35
CA LEU A 130 -16.32 -16.10 0.35
C LEU A 130 -15.08 -16.96 0.57
N TRP A 131 -13.95 -16.58 -0.04
CA TRP A 131 -12.69 -17.28 0.15
C TRP A 131 -12.19 -17.18 1.59
N LEU A 132 -12.26 -16.00 2.22
CA LEU A 132 -11.88 -15.80 3.63
C LEU A 132 -12.76 -16.63 4.55
N LEU A 133 -14.08 -16.62 4.32
CA LEU A 133 -15.03 -17.43 5.08
C LEU A 133 -14.70 -18.93 4.97
N LEU A 134 -14.54 -19.43 3.75
CA LEU A 134 -14.21 -20.84 3.49
C LEU A 134 -12.82 -21.20 4.04
N SER A 135 -11.86 -20.31 3.95
CA SER A 135 -10.50 -20.50 4.47
C SER A 135 -10.42 -20.52 5.99
N CYS A 136 -11.40 -19.96 6.69
CA CYS A 136 -11.55 -20.13 8.14
C CYS A 136 -12.33 -21.41 8.49
N VAL A 137 -13.47 -21.63 7.84
CA VAL A 137 -14.40 -22.72 8.17
C VAL A 137 -13.81 -24.08 7.79
N LEU A 138 -13.29 -24.25 6.57
CA LEU A 138 -12.85 -25.56 6.07
C LEU A 138 -11.69 -26.14 6.88
N PRO A 139 -10.61 -25.41 7.23
CA PRO A 139 -9.59 -25.94 8.13
C PRO A 139 -10.14 -26.40 9.48
N ILE A 140 -11.09 -25.67 10.07
CA ILE A 140 -11.71 -26.06 11.35
C ILE A 140 -12.54 -27.35 11.18
N LEU A 141 -13.33 -27.46 10.11
CA LEU A 141 -14.11 -28.67 9.81
C LEU A 141 -13.21 -29.88 9.53
N LEU A 142 -12.12 -29.67 8.79
CA LEU A 142 -11.09 -30.69 8.55
C LEU A 142 -10.45 -31.13 9.86
N LEU A 143 -10.08 -30.19 10.73
CA LEU A 143 -9.54 -30.47 12.07
C LEU A 143 -10.52 -31.26 12.96
N LYS A 144 -11.82 -31.06 12.77
CA LYS A 144 -12.89 -31.82 13.43
C LYS A 144 -13.27 -33.13 12.74
N LYS A 145 -12.59 -33.51 11.63
CA LYS A 145 -12.83 -34.74 10.86
C LYS A 145 -14.27 -34.88 10.32
N ILE A 146 -14.91 -33.77 9.94
CA ILE A 146 -16.24 -33.81 9.34
C ILE A 146 -16.12 -34.28 7.89
N GLU A 147 -16.82 -35.35 7.53
CA GLU A 147 -16.66 -36.04 6.23
C GLU A 147 -16.89 -35.13 5.02
N GLY A 148 -17.90 -34.25 5.10
CA GLY A 148 -18.22 -33.29 4.05
C GLY A 148 -17.14 -32.23 3.77
N ALA A 149 -16.22 -32.01 4.71
CA ALA A 149 -15.13 -31.03 4.53
C ALA A 149 -14.17 -31.44 3.41
N THR A 150 -14.01 -32.75 3.18
CA THR A 150 -13.11 -33.32 2.17
C THR A 150 -13.53 -32.95 0.75
N GLN A 151 -14.83 -32.92 0.49
CA GLN A 151 -15.37 -32.53 -0.82
C GLN A 151 -15.40 -31.00 -0.95
N ALA A 152 -15.82 -30.31 0.12
CA ALA A 152 -15.93 -28.86 0.14
C ALA A 152 -14.58 -28.14 -0.02
N ILE A 153 -13.44 -28.79 0.28
CA ILE A 153 -12.12 -28.16 0.11
C ILE A 153 -11.80 -27.77 -1.34
N TRP A 154 -12.39 -28.47 -2.31
CA TRP A 154 -12.22 -28.16 -3.73
C TRP A 154 -12.94 -26.88 -4.15
N LEU A 155 -13.81 -26.32 -3.31
CA LEU A 155 -14.44 -25.02 -3.55
C LEU A 155 -13.40 -23.88 -3.49
N LEU A 156 -12.35 -24.00 -2.68
CA LEU A 156 -11.29 -22.99 -2.58
C LEU A 156 -10.55 -22.77 -3.92
N PRO A 157 -9.93 -23.80 -4.54
CA PRO A 157 -9.25 -23.61 -5.82
C PRO A 157 -10.22 -23.15 -6.92
N LEU A 158 -11.45 -23.68 -6.95
CA LEU A 158 -12.47 -23.24 -7.90
C LEU A 158 -12.77 -21.74 -7.78
N LEU A 159 -12.99 -21.27 -6.56
CA LEU A 159 -13.25 -19.86 -6.26
C LEU A 159 -12.07 -18.98 -6.66
N THR A 160 -10.84 -19.42 -6.39
CA THR A 160 -9.63 -18.68 -6.80
C THR A 160 -9.46 -18.64 -8.32
N CYS A 161 -9.84 -19.69 -9.05
CA CYS A 161 -9.85 -19.67 -10.52
C CYS A 161 -10.86 -18.65 -11.06
N ILE A 162 -12.07 -18.62 -10.51
CA ILE A 162 -13.11 -17.66 -10.90
C ILE A 162 -12.61 -16.24 -10.62
N TYR A 163 -12.06 -16.00 -9.43
CA TYR A 163 -11.48 -14.71 -9.06
C TYR A 163 -10.32 -14.30 -9.99
N ALA A 164 -9.40 -15.20 -10.32
CA ALA A 164 -8.29 -14.90 -11.22
C ALA A 164 -8.78 -14.53 -12.63
N CYS A 165 -9.77 -15.24 -13.16
CA CYS A 165 -10.40 -14.92 -14.44
C CYS A 165 -11.12 -13.56 -14.41
N ASP A 166 -11.85 -13.27 -13.33
CA ASP A 166 -12.57 -12.01 -13.14
C ASP A 166 -11.60 -10.83 -13.01
N ASN A 167 -10.55 -10.97 -12.19
CA ASN A 167 -9.52 -9.96 -12.00
C ASN A 167 -8.76 -9.66 -13.29
N GLN A 168 -8.47 -10.66 -14.12
CA GLN A 168 -7.83 -10.44 -15.42
C GLN A 168 -8.73 -9.74 -16.44
N ARG A 169 -10.04 -9.99 -16.41
CA ARG A 169 -10.98 -9.43 -17.38
C ARG A 169 -11.49 -8.04 -17.00
N TYR A 170 -11.75 -7.82 -15.72
CA TYR A 170 -12.42 -6.62 -15.22
C TYR A 170 -11.58 -5.81 -14.22
N GLY A 171 -10.40 -6.31 -13.84
CA GLY A 171 -9.47 -5.57 -13.01
C GLY A 171 -9.01 -4.30 -13.71
N LEU A 172 -9.07 -3.18 -13.00
CA LEU A 172 -8.57 -1.91 -13.50
C LEU A 172 -7.06 -1.92 -13.48
N GLN A 173 -6.44 -1.59 -14.62
CA GLN A 173 -5.00 -1.43 -14.66
C GLN A 173 -4.57 -0.40 -13.61
N LYS A 174 -3.56 -0.76 -12.83
CA LYS A 174 -3.01 0.11 -11.79
C LYS A 174 -2.36 1.32 -12.46
N THR A 175 -3.13 2.38 -12.64
CA THR A 175 -2.61 3.64 -13.14
C THR A 175 -1.76 4.28 -12.03
N LEU A 176 -0.62 4.86 -12.41
CA LEU A 176 0.13 5.74 -11.51
C LEU A 176 -0.81 6.80 -10.92
N SER A 177 -0.67 7.07 -9.62
CA SER A 177 -1.44 8.13 -8.96
C SER A 177 -1.20 9.45 -9.70
N ALA A 178 -2.19 10.34 -9.71
CA ALA A 178 -2.05 11.64 -10.34
C ALA A 178 -0.85 12.41 -9.77
N GLU A 179 -0.62 12.29 -8.45
CA GLU A 179 0.55 12.84 -7.77
C GLU A 179 1.88 12.27 -8.31
N ALA A 180 1.96 10.95 -8.57
CA ALA A 180 3.19 10.33 -9.07
C ALA A 180 3.61 10.84 -10.45
N ARG A 181 2.67 11.39 -11.24
CA ARG A 181 2.96 11.98 -12.55
C ARG A 181 3.66 13.34 -12.45
N LEU A 182 3.61 14.00 -11.29
CA LEU A 182 4.28 15.28 -11.04
C LEU A 182 5.77 15.11 -10.77
N PHE A 183 6.18 13.91 -10.34
CA PHE A 183 7.57 13.62 -10.07
C PHE A 183 8.31 13.23 -11.36
N PRO A 184 9.46 13.84 -11.64
CA PRO A 184 10.31 13.42 -12.74
C PRO A 184 10.86 12.03 -12.43
N THR A 185 11.14 11.25 -13.48
CA THR A 185 11.87 9.99 -13.30
C THR A 185 13.32 10.28 -12.89
N GLU A 186 13.95 9.34 -12.21
CA GLU A 186 15.37 9.47 -11.83
C GLU A 186 16.27 9.70 -13.06
N GLN A 187 15.94 9.07 -14.19
CA GLN A 187 16.65 9.27 -15.46
C GLN A 187 16.55 10.71 -15.97
N VAL A 188 15.39 11.35 -15.82
CA VAL A 188 15.21 12.77 -16.19
C VAL A 188 16.05 13.67 -15.29
N LEU A 189 16.05 13.41 -13.97
CA LEU A 189 16.91 14.16 -13.04
C LEU A 189 18.40 14.02 -13.38
N MET A 190 18.83 12.81 -13.73
CA MET A 190 20.22 12.53 -14.09
C MET A 190 20.63 13.17 -15.43
N ASN A 191 19.79 13.11 -16.45
CA ASN A 191 20.17 13.58 -17.79
C ASN A 191 20.07 15.11 -17.92
N ASP A 192 19.03 15.71 -17.33
CA ASP A 192 18.68 17.10 -17.60
C ASP A 192 19.17 18.08 -16.52
N TYR A 193 19.44 17.58 -15.31
CA TYR A 193 19.80 18.41 -14.15
C TYR A 193 21.14 18.03 -13.50
N LEU A 194 21.57 16.77 -13.60
CA LEU A 194 22.87 16.32 -13.13
C LEU A 194 23.93 16.46 -14.24
N LYS A 195 24.91 17.35 -14.05
CA LYS A 195 25.99 17.58 -15.04
C LYS A 195 27.13 16.55 -14.97
N GLN A 196 27.04 15.58 -14.06
CA GLN A 196 28.11 14.66 -13.70
C GLN A 196 27.55 13.24 -13.56
N PRO A 197 28.36 12.19 -13.77
CA PRO A 197 27.93 10.84 -13.43
C PRO A 197 27.70 10.70 -11.92
N LEU A 198 26.79 9.80 -11.55
CA LEU A 198 26.54 9.48 -10.16
C LEU A 198 27.81 8.97 -9.48
N SER A 199 28.07 9.47 -8.27
CA SER A 199 29.12 8.93 -7.41
C SER A 199 28.81 7.49 -7.02
N LEU A 200 29.87 6.71 -6.81
CA LEU A 200 29.78 5.36 -6.25
C LEU A 200 29.47 5.39 -4.74
N VAL A 201 29.65 6.53 -4.08
CA VAL A 201 29.41 6.70 -2.64
C VAL A 201 27.96 7.14 -2.42
N LEU A 202 27.20 6.33 -1.66
CA LEU A 202 25.76 6.55 -1.43
C LEU A 202 25.42 7.95 -0.87
N MET A 203 26.27 8.50 -0.01
CA MET A 203 26.05 9.82 0.58
C MET A 203 26.23 10.94 -0.45
N GLU A 204 27.27 10.85 -1.28
CA GLU A 204 27.50 11.79 -2.38
C GLU A 204 26.40 11.67 -3.45
N GLN A 205 25.96 10.45 -3.75
CA GLN A 205 24.81 10.21 -4.64
C GLN A 205 23.54 10.90 -4.10
N LYS A 206 23.27 10.81 -2.79
CA LYS A 206 22.12 11.50 -2.18
C LYS A 206 22.24 13.01 -2.35
N GLU A 207 23.41 13.59 -2.10
CA GLU A 207 23.64 15.03 -2.25
C GLU A 207 23.52 15.48 -3.71
N GLN A 208 24.08 14.70 -4.64
CA GLN A 208 23.95 14.91 -6.08
C GLN A 208 22.49 14.91 -6.52
N LEU A 209 21.70 13.90 -6.12
CA LEU A 209 20.28 13.81 -6.46
C LEU A 209 19.47 14.94 -5.81
N LEU A 210 19.80 15.35 -4.58
CA LEU A 210 19.16 16.48 -3.90
C LEU A 210 19.46 17.80 -4.63
N SER A 211 20.70 17.99 -5.10
CA SER A 211 21.05 19.18 -5.88
C SER A 211 20.31 19.23 -7.23
N ALA A 212 20.21 18.08 -7.92
CA ALA A 212 19.45 17.95 -9.16
C ALA A 212 17.95 18.20 -8.94
N TRP A 213 17.39 17.71 -7.82
CA TRP A 213 16.02 17.97 -7.40
C TRP A 213 15.76 19.46 -7.15
N ASN A 214 16.66 20.14 -6.44
CA ASN A 214 16.53 21.58 -6.18
C ASN A 214 16.60 22.38 -7.50
N LEU A 215 17.47 21.98 -8.43
CA LEU A 215 17.51 22.58 -9.77
C LEU A 215 16.21 22.34 -10.55
N TYR A 216 15.63 21.15 -10.47
CA TYR A 216 14.33 20.85 -11.07
C TYR A 216 13.22 21.74 -10.48
N LEU A 217 13.14 21.87 -9.17
CA LEU A 217 12.16 22.75 -8.51
C LEU A 217 12.34 24.22 -8.93
N ALA A 218 13.57 24.72 -8.90
CA ALA A 218 13.86 26.10 -9.29
C ALA A 218 13.55 26.36 -10.78
N ARG A 219 13.81 25.38 -11.67
CA ARG A 219 13.66 25.54 -13.11
C ARG A 219 12.22 25.38 -13.60
N GLU A 220 11.56 24.31 -13.18
CA GLU A 220 10.25 23.90 -13.74
C GLU A 220 9.08 24.47 -12.94
N TRP A 221 9.27 24.72 -11.65
CA TRP A 221 8.18 25.07 -10.74
C TRP A 221 8.23 26.51 -10.23
N SER A 222 9.37 27.20 -10.32
CA SER A 222 9.47 28.61 -9.91
C SER A 222 8.92 29.55 -11.00
N PRO A 223 7.86 30.33 -10.72
CA PRO A 223 7.29 31.26 -11.69
C PRO A 223 8.28 32.37 -12.10
N LEU A 224 9.20 32.75 -11.21
CA LEU A 224 10.22 33.77 -11.48
C LEU A 224 11.23 33.31 -12.54
N PHE A 225 11.55 32.01 -12.57
CA PHE A 225 12.48 31.46 -13.55
C PHE A 225 11.87 31.46 -14.96
N SER A 226 10.59 31.07 -15.08
CA SER A 226 9.83 31.09 -16.34
C SER A 226 9.70 32.50 -16.93
N MET A 227 9.53 33.53 -16.08
CA MET A 227 9.50 34.94 -16.53
C MET A 227 10.89 35.45 -16.97
N ARG A 228 11.97 35.03 -16.30
CA ARG A 228 13.33 35.48 -16.63
C ARG A 228 13.81 34.94 -17.99
N ASN A 229 13.46 33.70 -18.30
CA ASN A 229 13.87 33.05 -19.56
C ASN A 229 12.99 33.42 -20.76
N SER A 230 11.74 33.86 -20.57
CA SER A 230 10.90 34.31 -21.68
C SER A 230 11.30 35.69 -22.22
N MET A 231 12.08 36.46 -21.45
CA MET A 231 12.56 37.79 -21.82
C MET A 231 13.99 37.84 -22.37
N THR A 232 14.73 36.73 -22.40
CA THR A 232 16.13 36.71 -22.84
C THR A 232 16.33 35.94 -24.14
N ASP A 233 16.88 36.63 -25.14
CA ASP A 233 17.37 36.06 -26.39
C ASP A 233 18.23 34.80 -26.17
N PRO A 234 18.26 33.85 -27.14
CA PRO A 234 18.93 32.54 -27.03
C PRO A 234 20.45 32.57 -26.77
N ALA A 235 21.07 33.75 -26.69
CA ALA A 235 22.47 33.95 -26.35
C ALA A 235 22.78 33.88 -24.83
N VAL A 236 21.78 33.90 -23.94
CA VAL A 236 21.96 33.94 -22.47
C VAL A 236 21.95 32.55 -21.81
N ASN A 237 21.89 31.47 -22.59
CA ASN A 237 22.01 30.10 -22.07
C ASN A 237 23.41 29.78 -21.49
N THR A 238 24.41 30.64 -21.69
CA THR A 238 25.76 30.53 -21.12
C THR A 238 25.92 31.20 -19.76
N LEU A 239 24.93 31.98 -19.28
CA LEU A 239 24.95 32.68 -17.99
C LEU A 239 24.24 31.91 -16.86
N SER A 240 23.70 30.71 -17.12
CA SER A 240 23.13 29.84 -16.08
C SER A 240 24.16 29.26 -15.11
N ASN A 241 25.45 29.56 -15.30
CA ASN A 241 26.56 28.99 -14.52
C ASN A 241 27.28 30.01 -13.63
N SER A 242 27.00 31.32 -13.74
CA SER A 242 27.68 32.32 -12.93
C SER A 242 26.70 33.13 -12.08
N VAL A 243 26.67 32.77 -10.80
CA VAL A 243 26.24 33.64 -9.68
C VAL A 243 24.74 33.96 -9.66
N VAL A 244 23.94 32.93 -9.40
CA VAL A 244 22.85 33.12 -8.45
C VAL A 244 23.52 33.03 -7.08
N ASN A 245 23.48 34.08 -6.25
CA ASN A 245 24.00 33.98 -4.89
C ASN A 245 23.27 32.82 -4.19
N GLY A 246 23.93 32.08 -3.30
CA GLY A 246 23.30 30.93 -2.64
C GLY A 246 21.92 31.26 -2.05
N ALA A 247 21.78 32.45 -1.47
CA ALA A 247 20.51 32.96 -0.94
C ALA A 247 19.41 33.16 -1.99
N ASP A 248 19.75 33.65 -3.18
CA ASP A 248 18.79 33.85 -4.27
C ASP A 248 18.33 32.51 -4.87
N PHE A 249 19.20 31.50 -4.86
CA PHE A 249 18.88 30.16 -5.34
C PHE A 249 17.96 29.44 -4.35
N ASP A 250 18.27 29.51 -3.06
CA ASP A 250 17.44 28.91 -2.01
C ASP A 250 16.02 29.50 -2.02
N GLU A 251 15.88 30.81 -2.27
CA GLU A 251 14.57 31.43 -2.43
C GLU A 251 13.82 30.89 -3.66
N LEU A 252 14.48 30.75 -4.82
CA LEU A 252 13.88 30.17 -6.02
C LEU A 252 13.43 28.72 -5.80
N VAL A 253 14.25 27.93 -5.09
CA VAL A 253 13.92 26.55 -4.71
C VAL A 253 12.70 26.53 -3.80
N GLU A 254 12.64 27.38 -2.79
CA GLU A 254 11.48 27.47 -1.89
C GLU A 254 10.19 27.84 -2.62
N GLN A 255 10.26 28.81 -3.55
CA GLN A 255 9.11 29.20 -4.35
C GLN A 255 8.65 28.07 -5.28
N GLY A 256 9.60 27.38 -5.93
CA GLY A 256 9.31 26.20 -6.75
C GLY A 256 8.70 25.07 -5.93
N GLU A 257 9.21 24.82 -4.72
CA GLU A 257 8.68 23.81 -3.80
C GLU A 257 7.26 24.14 -3.35
N PHE A 258 6.97 25.41 -3.05
CA PHE A 258 5.62 25.86 -2.72
C PHE A 258 4.63 25.61 -3.87
N ALA A 259 4.99 26.01 -5.10
CA ALA A 259 4.17 25.78 -6.29
C ALA A 259 3.97 24.28 -6.57
N PHE A 260 5.04 23.50 -6.44
CA PHE A 260 5.00 22.04 -6.58
C PHE A 260 4.07 21.40 -5.54
N ASN A 261 4.14 21.82 -4.27
CA ASN A 261 3.29 21.30 -3.21
C ASN A 261 1.81 21.67 -3.42
N ILE A 262 1.49 22.84 -3.99
CA ILE A 262 0.13 23.18 -4.40
C ILE A 262 -0.36 22.23 -5.51
N ALA A 263 0.46 22.00 -6.54
CA ALA A 263 0.12 21.08 -7.62
C ALA A 263 -0.08 19.65 -7.09
N ARG A 264 0.77 19.22 -6.14
CA ARG A 264 0.60 17.96 -5.43
C ARG A 264 -0.73 17.89 -4.70
N ILE A 265 -1.07 18.91 -3.90
CA ILE A 265 -2.36 18.98 -3.20
C ILE A 265 -3.53 18.86 -4.19
N ASN A 266 -3.47 19.54 -5.32
CA ASN A 266 -4.51 19.47 -6.35
C ASN A 266 -4.62 18.09 -7.02
N SER A 267 -3.54 17.31 -7.03
CA SER A 267 -3.50 15.94 -7.55
C SER A 267 -3.86 14.87 -6.52
N LEU A 268 -3.88 15.21 -5.23
CA LEU A 268 -4.26 14.29 -4.17
C LEU A 268 -5.77 13.98 -4.27
N PRO A 269 -6.19 12.74 -3.96
CA PRO A 269 -7.59 12.40 -3.90
C PRO A 269 -8.28 13.23 -2.82
N HIS A 270 -9.53 13.63 -3.08
CA HIS A 270 -10.29 14.43 -2.11
C HIS A 270 -10.44 13.63 -0.81
N PRO A 271 -10.40 14.25 0.39
CA PRO A 271 -10.52 13.55 1.66
C PRO A 271 -11.71 12.56 1.75
N LYS A 272 -12.83 12.90 1.10
CA LYS A 272 -14.03 12.04 1.03
C LYS A 272 -13.87 10.83 0.12
N GLU A 273 -12.99 10.90 -0.87
CA GLU A 273 -12.67 9.77 -1.75
C GLU A 273 -11.80 8.74 -1.06
N ILE A 274 -10.90 9.19 -0.15
CA ILE A 274 -10.10 8.29 0.69
C ILE A 274 -11.02 7.36 1.50
N LEU A 275 -12.14 7.90 1.99
CA LEU A 275 -13.16 7.16 2.73
C LEU A 275 -14.05 6.25 1.89
N LYS A 276 -14.13 6.48 0.59
CA LYS A 276 -14.87 5.56 -0.28
C LYS A 276 -14.09 4.25 -0.44
N GLY A 277 -12.83 4.21 0.00
CA GLY A 277 -11.99 3.03 -0.12
C GLY A 277 -11.64 2.74 -1.57
N LYS A 278 -10.80 1.72 -1.77
CA LYS A 278 -10.55 1.18 -3.11
C LYS A 278 -11.78 0.38 -3.54
N THR A 279 -12.87 1.05 -3.91
CA THR A 279 -14.06 0.39 -4.51
C THR A 279 -13.76 -0.29 -5.84
N ARG A 280 -12.56 -0.08 -6.37
CA ARG A 280 -12.11 -0.52 -7.67
C ARG A 280 -10.98 -1.52 -7.50
N TYR A 281 -11.23 -2.74 -7.99
CA TYR A 281 -10.22 -3.79 -8.11
C TYR A 281 -9.09 -3.31 -8.99
N ASN A 282 -7.91 -3.15 -8.39
CA ASN A 282 -6.72 -3.10 -9.21
C ASN A 282 -6.49 -4.51 -9.77
N GLN A 283 -6.11 -4.57 -11.03
CA GLN A 283 -5.63 -5.80 -11.63
C GLN A 283 -4.39 -6.25 -10.84
N GLU A 284 -4.47 -7.43 -10.24
CA GLU A 284 -3.39 -8.01 -9.47
C GLU A 284 -2.33 -8.58 -10.43
N GLY A 285 -1.07 -8.57 -9.98
CA GLY A 285 0.01 -9.12 -10.78
C GLY A 285 -0.19 -10.63 -11.02
N LEU A 286 0.06 -11.09 -12.25
CA LEU A 286 -0.07 -12.51 -12.63
C LEU A 286 0.65 -13.46 -11.67
N MET A 287 1.82 -13.05 -11.17
CA MET A 287 2.61 -13.83 -10.22
C MET A 287 1.88 -14.04 -8.88
N ILE A 288 1.21 -13.00 -8.36
CA ILE A 288 0.45 -13.08 -7.11
C ILE A 288 -0.74 -14.01 -7.31
N LEU A 289 -1.47 -13.86 -8.42
CA LEU A 289 -2.58 -14.75 -8.78
C LEU A 289 -2.11 -16.22 -8.92
N ALA A 290 -0.96 -16.46 -9.55
CA ALA A 290 -0.40 -17.80 -9.71
C ALA A 290 -0.03 -18.44 -8.36
N ILE A 291 0.62 -17.69 -7.47
CA ILE A 291 0.94 -18.15 -6.11
C ILE A 291 -0.34 -18.47 -5.34
N TYR A 292 -1.33 -17.59 -5.42
CA TYR A 292 -2.62 -17.75 -4.76
C TYR A 292 -3.37 -19.00 -5.25
N LEU A 293 -3.45 -19.20 -6.56
CA LEU A 293 -4.02 -20.41 -7.17
C LEU A 293 -3.27 -21.65 -6.71
N PHE A 294 -1.94 -21.67 -6.89
CA PHE A 294 -1.10 -22.80 -6.55
C PHE A 294 -1.28 -23.23 -5.10
N TRP A 295 -1.28 -22.27 -4.17
CA TRP A 295 -1.48 -22.54 -2.76
C TRP A 295 -2.83 -23.21 -2.47
N ASN A 296 -3.92 -22.73 -3.07
CA ASN A 296 -5.25 -23.30 -2.85
C ASN A 296 -5.38 -24.71 -3.45
N PHE A 297 -4.79 -24.96 -4.62
CA PHE A 297 -4.71 -26.31 -5.19
C PHE A 297 -3.86 -27.24 -4.33
N PHE A 298 -2.70 -26.77 -3.87
CA PHE A 298 -1.82 -27.53 -2.99
C PHE A 298 -2.52 -27.90 -1.68
N PHE A 299 -3.22 -26.96 -1.06
CA PHE A 299 -3.98 -27.19 0.17
C PHE A 299 -5.09 -28.24 -0.06
N ALA A 300 -5.90 -28.08 -1.10
CA ALA A 300 -6.96 -29.01 -1.46
C ALA A 300 -6.44 -30.43 -1.73
N ALA A 301 -5.39 -30.56 -2.55
CA ALA A 301 -4.81 -31.85 -2.90
C ALA A 301 -4.23 -32.59 -1.68
N ASN A 302 -3.49 -31.87 -0.82
CA ASN A 302 -2.92 -32.48 0.38
C ASN A 302 -4.00 -32.96 1.35
N ALA A 303 -5.00 -32.14 1.64
CA ALA A 303 -6.07 -32.53 2.54
C ALA A 303 -6.89 -33.70 1.98
N PHE A 304 -7.18 -33.69 0.68
CA PHE A 304 -7.93 -34.76 0.00
C PHE A 304 -7.18 -36.09 0.04
N ASN A 305 -5.90 -36.10 -0.33
CA ASN A 305 -5.08 -37.32 -0.34
C ASN A 305 -4.93 -37.93 1.05
N VAL A 306 -4.72 -37.08 2.07
CA VAL A 306 -4.59 -37.52 3.45
C VAL A 306 -5.87 -38.18 3.95
N LEU A 307 -7.03 -37.57 3.70
CA LEU A 307 -8.31 -38.11 4.18
C LEU A 307 -8.75 -39.36 3.41
N LYS A 308 -8.43 -39.44 2.12
CA LYS A 308 -8.69 -40.64 1.31
C LYS A 308 -7.89 -41.85 1.83
N ASN A 309 -6.65 -41.64 2.25
CA ASN A 309 -5.82 -42.70 2.84
C ASN A 309 -6.39 -43.16 4.20
N ASP A 310 -6.81 -42.23 5.06
CA ASP A 310 -7.45 -42.55 6.34
C ASP A 310 -8.74 -43.40 6.15
N GLN A 311 -9.54 -43.12 5.12
CA GLN A 311 -10.73 -43.93 4.80
C GLN A 311 -10.37 -45.33 4.31
N LYS A 312 -9.32 -45.47 3.49
CA LYS A 312 -8.86 -46.77 3.00
C LYS A 312 -8.39 -47.67 4.14
N ASP A 313 -7.70 -47.09 5.13
CA ASP A 313 -7.21 -47.82 6.30
C ASP A 313 -8.36 -48.31 7.20
N LYS A 314 -9.43 -47.52 7.35
CA LYS A 314 -10.64 -47.95 8.07
C LYS A 314 -11.32 -49.14 7.37
N ASN A 315 -11.52 -49.06 6.06
CA ASN A 315 -12.17 -50.12 5.30
C ASN A 315 -11.36 -51.44 5.34
N ASN A 316 -10.03 -51.37 5.39
CA ASN A 316 -9.19 -52.56 5.48
C ASN A 316 -9.22 -53.23 6.87
N CYS A 317 -9.48 -52.48 7.94
CA CYS A 317 -9.58 -53.02 9.30
C CYS A 317 -10.91 -53.76 9.56
N GLU A 318 -11.99 -53.34 8.90
CA GLU A 318 -13.33 -53.96 9.07
C GLU A 318 -13.46 -55.32 8.35
N ILE A 319 -12.58 -55.64 7.38
CA ILE A 319 -12.66 -56.85 6.56
C ILE A 319 -11.84 -58.03 7.15
N LYS A 320 -11.51 -58.04 8.45
CA LYS A 320 -11.01 -59.27 9.08
C LYS A 320 -12.19 -60.06 9.64
N PRO A 321 -12.69 -61.10 8.95
CA PRO A 321 -13.67 -61.99 9.53
C PRO A 321 -13.04 -62.64 10.77
N PHE A 322 -13.77 -62.60 11.88
CA PHE A 322 -13.52 -63.48 13.01
C PHE A 322 -13.65 -64.91 12.51
N ILE A 323 -12.53 -65.58 12.26
CA ILE A 323 -12.43 -67.03 12.06
C ILE A 323 -11.94 -67.63 13.37
#